data_AF-A0A9P6LTK3-F1
#
_entry.id   AF-A0A9P6LTK3-F1
#
_cell.length_a   1.000
_cell.length_b   1.000
_cell.length_c   1.000
_cell.angle_alpha   90.00
_cell.angle_beta   90.00
_cell.angle_gamma   90.00
#
_symmetry.space_group_name_H-M   'P 1'
#
loop_
_entity.id
_entity.type
_entity.pdbx_description
1 polymer ?
#
loop_
_entity_poly.entity_id
_entity_poly.type
_entity_poly.pdbx_seq_one_letter_code
_entity_poly.pdbx_strand_id
1 'polypeptide(L)'
;MRRLINPKLLPNRPKYVAPGDQIKMWRIVRGDEIYITSGKERGKTGTVKKVLRSLNSLLVAERNMVTKHLRPHPDDPTKATRAQIEAPIHVSNVSLIDPVTRQPVRTNYRSVVNAVTGKAERKRFVVGTEVEIPKPKADTAKYKLERVDSAKDTPPALAREVTFTSDISIPPFPSSSILDELRNPYSKFR
;
A
#
# COMPACT_ATOMS: atom_id res chain seq x y z
N MET A 1 -24.05 34.19 20.41
CA MET A 1 -23.26 34.58 19.22
C MET A 1 -22.28 33.46 18.88
N ARG A 2 -22.48 32.70 17.79
CA ARG A 2 -21.49 31.73 17.30
C ARG A 2 -20.38 32.51 16.60
N ARG A 3 -19.20 32.64 17.22
CA ARG A 3 -18.03 33.21 16.54
C ARG A 3 -17.72 32.30 15.34
N LEU A 4 -17.83 32.82 14.13
CA LEU A 4 -17.35 32.15 12.92
C LEU A 4 -15.84 31.97 13.09
N ILE A 5 -15.41 30.75 13.37
CA ILE A 5 -13.98 30.42 13.48
C ILE A 5 -13.39 30.58 12.08
N ASN A 6 -12.38 31.46 11.95
CA ASN A 6 -11.68 31.68 10.70
C ASN A 6 -11.06 30.34 10.22
N PRO A 7 -11.42 29.83 9.03
CA PRO A 7 -10.91 28.55 8.54
C PRO A 7 -9.39 28.55 8.35
N LYS A 8 -8.74 29.72 8.25
CA LYS A 8 -7.27 29.85 8.21
C LYS A 8 -6.60 29.53 9.56
N LEU A 9 -7.34 29.53 10.66
CA LEU A 9 -6.84 29.17 12.00
C LEU A 9 -7.02 27.69 12.32
N LEU A 10 -7.67 26.91 11.44
CA LEU A 10 -7.73 25.46 11.59
C LEU A 10 -6.34 24.88 11.28
N PRO A 11 -5.85 23.89 12.07
CA PRO A 11 -4.61 23.21 11.73
C PRO A 11 -4.79 22.56 10.34
N ASN A 12 -3.81 22.76 9.46
CA ASN A 12 -3.81 22.16 8.12
C ASN A 12 -3.70 20.63 8.26
N ARG A 13 -4.85 19.96 8.38
CA ARG A 13 -4.93 18.49 8.45
C ARG A 13 -4.69 17.95 7.03
N PRO A 14 -3.89 16.89 6.87
CA PRO A 14 -3.78 16.24 5.57
C PRO A 14 -5.18 15.81 5.13
N LYS A 15 -5.62 16.33 3.98
CA LYS A 15 -6.99 16.12 3.49
C LYS A 15 -7.13 14.68 3.01
N TYR A 16 -8.18 14.00 3.47
CA TYR A 16 -8.60 12.73 2.90
C TYR A 16 -8.91 12.91 1.41
N VAL A 17 -8.43 11.97 0.59
CA VAL A 17 -8.70 11.95 -0.85
C VAL A 17 -9.83 10.96 -1.10
N ALA A 18 -10.90 11.42 -1.77
CA ALA A 18 -12.02 10.58 -2.15
C ALA A 18 -11.54 9.38 -3.02
N PRO A 19 -12.16 8.20 -2.93
CA PRO A 19 -11.69 7.02 -3.67
C PRO A 19 -11.53 7.21 -5.19
N GLY A 20 -12.32 8.09 -5.80
CA GLY A 20 -12.19 8.45 -7.22
C GLY A 20 -10.92 9.22 -7.57
N ASP A 21 -10.44 10.05 -6.65
CA ASP A 21 -9.27 10.93 -6.83
C ASP A 21 -7.95 10.30 -6.32
N GLN A 22 -8.04 9.13 -5.71
CA GLN A 22 -6.87 8.38 -5.27
C GLN A 22 -6.06 7.90 -6.47
N ILE A 23 -4.74 8.01 -6.37
CA ILE A 23 -3.86 7.47 -7.40
C ILE A 23 -4.08 5.96 -7.46
N LYS A 24 -4.64 5.46 -8.56
CA LYS A 24 -4.89 4.01 -8.75
C LYS A 24 -3.59 3.24 -8.95
N MET A 25 -2.66 3.80 -9.71
CA MET A 25 -1.42 3.12 -10.10
C MET A 25 -0.19 3.83 -9.52
N TRP A 26 0.30 3.30 -8.40
CA TRP A 26 1.46 3.85 -7.71
C TRP A 26 2.78 3.38 -8.33
N ARG A 27 3.69 4.32 -8.56
CA ARG A 27 5.06 4.05 -9.04
C ARG A 27 6.05 3.89 -7.90
N ILE A 28 5.74 4.47 -6.74
CA ILE A 28 6.62 4.52 -5.55
C ILE A 28 6.08 3.55 -4.50
N VAL A 29 6.98 2.80 -3.88
CA VAL A 29 6.72 1.77 -2.86
C VAL A 29 7.56 2.08 -1.62
N ARG A 30 7.18 1.49 -0.47
CA ARG A 30 7.99 1.54 0.74
C ARG A 30 9.38 0.97 0.47
N GLY A 31 10.41 1.64 0.96
CA GLY A 31 11.82 1.27 0.79
C GLY A 31 12.49 1.89 -0.43
N ASP A 32 11.75 2.58 -1.31
CA ASP A 32 12.36 3.29 -2.44
C ASP A 32 13.17 4.49 -1.96
N GLU A 33 14.27 4.77 -2.65
CA GLU A 33 15.01 6.03 -2.55
C GLU A 33 14.39 7.06 -3.49
N ILE A 34 14.08 8.23 -2.96
CA ILE A 34 13.41 9.30 -3.70
C ILE A 34 14.14 10.63 -3.53
N TYR A 35 13.95 11.50 -4.51
CA TYR A 35 14.43 12.87 -4.54
C TYR A 35 13.26 13.84 -4.42
N ILE A 36 13.38 14.80 -3.50
CA ILE A 36 12.36 15.84 -3.28
C ILE A 36 12.53 16.93 -4.33
N THR A 37 11.55 17.04 -5.22
CA THR A 37 11.56 17.96 -6.36
C THR A 37 11.06 19.36 -5.97
N SER A 38 10.11 19.43 -5.03
CA SER A 38 9.49 20.69 -4.60
C SER A 38 9.15 20.71 -3.10
N GLY A 39 8.99 21.90 -2.53
CA GLY A 39 8.66 22.11 -1.11
C GLY A 39 9.85 22.53 -0.24
N LYS A 40 9.66 22.48 1.09
CA LYS A 40 10.64 22.95 2.09
C LYS A 40 12.00 22.26 2.00
N GLU A 41 11.99 20.98 1.63
CA GLU A 41 13.19 20.13 1.59
C GLU A 41 13.61 19.76 0.16
N ARG A 42 13.32 20.64 -0.81
CA ARG A 42 13.77 20.49 -2.20
C ARG A 42 15.28 20.25 -2.27
N GLY A 43 15.70 19.32 -3.13
CA GLY A 43 17.11 19.00 -3.34
C GLY A 43 17.62 17.83 -2.49
N LYS A 44 16.85 17.39 -1.50
CA LYS A 44 17.27 16.31 -0.61
C LYS A 44 16.77 14.96 -1.11
N THR A 45 17.57 13.93 -0.86
CA THR A 45 17.19 12.53 -1.05
C THR A 45 16.69 11.93 0.26
N GLY A 46 15.87 10.88 0.19
CA GLY A 46 15.41 10.15 1.37
C GLY A 46 14.72 8.84 1.02
N THR A 47 14.62 7.96 2.02
CA THR A 47 14.00 6.64 1.86
C THR A 47 12.53 6.67 2.29
N VAL A 48 11.66 6.05 1.51
CA VAL A 48 10.22 5.98 1.81
C VAL A 48 9.96 5.01 2.95
N LYS A 49 9.57 5.54 4.12
CA LYS A 49 9.21 4.78 5.32
C LYS A 49 7.81 4.15 5.19
N LYS A 50 6.83 4.92 4.70
CA LYS A 50 5.46 4.45 4.53
C LYS A 50 4.76 5.20 3.40
N VAL A 51 3.91 4.48 2.67
CA VAL A 51 3.03 5.05 1.64
C VAL A 51 1.63 5.23 2.21
N LEU A 52 1.11 6.44 2.22
CA LEU A 52 -0.24 6.79 2.70
C LEU A 52 -1.18 6.98 1.49
N ARG A 53 -1.72 5.87 0.99
CA ARG A 53 -2.55 5.87 -0.24
C ARG A 53 -3.83 6.69 -0.11
N SER A 54 -4.46 6.70 1.07
CA SER A 54 -5.67 7.49 1.35
C SER A 54 -5.47 9.01 1.27
N LEU A 55 -4.21 9.47 1.32
CA LEU A 55 -3.83 10.88 1.32
C LEU A 55 -2.97 11.25 0.09
N ASN A 56 -2.76 10.32 -0.86
CA ASN A 56 -1.81 10.47 -1.96
C ASN A 56 -0.43 11.01 -1.51
N SER A 57 0.02 10.59 -0.33
CA SER A 57 1.21 11.13 0.33
C SER A 57 2.14 10.04 0.85
N LEU A 58 3.36 10.41 1.18
CA LEU A 58 4.45 9.55 1.61
C LEU A 58 5.03 10.05 2.92
N LEU A 59 5.42 9.13 3.80
CA LEU A 59 6.32 9.42 4.91
C LEU A 59 7.73 9.02 4.49
N VAL A 60 8.64 9.98 4.58
CA VAL A 60 10.04 9.85 4.18
C VAL A 60 10.89 9.93 5.45
N ALA A 61 11.84 9.01 5.59
CA ALA A 61 12.67 8.93 6.79
C ALA A 61 13.47 10.23 7.00
N GLU A 62 13.39 10.81 8.20
CA GLU A 62 14.12 12.02 8.61
C GLU A 62 13.93 13.24 7.69
N ARG A 63 12.83 13.26 6.92
CA ARG A 63 12.46 14.36 6.04
C ARG A 63 11.11 14.92 6.44
N ASN A 64 10.94 16.21 6.16
CA ASN A 64 9.76 17.00 6.49
C ASN A 64 9.37 16.86 7.97
N MET A 65 10.35 17.02 8.87
CA MET A 65 10.09 16.89 10.31
C MET A 65 9.30 18.06 10.86
N VAL A 66 8.35 17.75 11.74
CA VAL A 66 7.52 18.72 12.45
C VAL A 66 7.58 18.43 13.94
N THR A 67 7.76 19.48 14.73
CA THR A 67 7.64 19.42 16.19
C THR A 67 6.18 19.22 16.57
N LYS A 68 5.85 18.08 17.16
CA LYS A 68 4.52 17.79 17.71
C LYS A 68 4.59 17.74 19.22
N HIS A 69 3.75 18.53 19.89
CA HIS A 69 3.57 18.41 21.33
C HIS A 69 2.72 17.19 21.65
N LEU A 70 3.26 16.27 22.42
CA LEU A 70 2.59 15.06 22.84
C LEU A 70 2.08 15.23 24.27
N ARG A 71 0.90 14.67 24.53
CA ARG A 71 0.40 14.55 25.91
C ARG A 71 1.34 13.60 26.66
N PRO A 72 1.75 13.92 27.90
CA PRO A 72 2.53 13.01 28.73
C PRO A 72 1.81 11.67 28.87
N HIS A 73 2.55 10.57 28.70
CA HIS A 73 2.03 9.21 28.87
C HIS A 73 2.53 8.64 30.21
N PRO A 74 1.70 7.97 31.03
CA PRO A 74 2.09 7.48 32.35
C PRO A 74 3.27 6.50 32.31
N ASP A 75 3.33 5.67 31.26
CA ASP A 75 4.35 4.62 31.11
C ASP A 75 5.73 5.18 30.69
N ASP A 76 5.78 6.41 30.16
CA ASP A 76 7.01 7.07 29.70
C ASP A 76 7.05 8.54 30.15
N PRO A 77 7.23 8.83 31.46
CA PRO A 77 7.20 10.19 31.99
C PRO A 77 8.39 11.06 31.52
N THR A 78 9.47 10.43 31.03
CA THR A 78 10.70 11.10 30.57
C THR A 78 10.63 11.53 29.09
N LYS A 79 9.63 11.07 28.31
CA LYS A 79 9.49 11.49 26.92
C LYS A 79 9.19 12.98 26.88
N ALA A 80 10.04 13.72 26.18
CA ALA A 80 9.87 15.15 25.98
C ALA A 80 8.44 15.48 25.53
N THR A 81 7.84 16.49 26.16
CA THR A 81 6.53 17.06 25.77
C THR A 81 6.50 17.43 24.27
N ARG A 82 7.66 17.56 23.63
CA ARG A 82 7.86 17.81 22.19
C ARG A 82 8.58 16.63 21.54
N ALA A 83 7.95 16.02 20.54
CA ALA A 83 8.56 15.00 19.69
C ALA A 83 8.73 15.54 18.27
N GLN A 84 9.84 15.21 17.62
CA GLN A 84 10.00 15.41 16.17
C GLN A 84 9.39 14.21 15.45
N ILE A 85 8.43 14.46 14.56
CA ILE A 85 7.75 13.41 13.79
C ILE A 85 7.82 13.77 12.32
N GLU A 86 8.03 12.76 11.47
CA GLU A 86 8.02 12.96 10.02
C GLU A 86 6.59 13.29 9.56
N ALA A 87 6.43 14.37 8.80
CA ALA A 87 5.15 14.76 8.24
C ALA A 87 5.00 14.29 6.78
N PRO A 88 3.77 13.98 6.32
CA PRO A 88 3.55 13.50 4.97
C PRO A 88 3.98 14.50 3.89
N ILE A 89 4.58 13.99 2.82
CA ILE A 89 4.92 14.72 1.60
C ILE A 89 4.05 14.17 0.47
N HIS A 90 3.40 15.05 -0.31
CA HIS A 90 2.56 14.62 -1.43
C HIS A 90 3.40 13.96 -2.54
N VAL A 91 2.85 12.92 -3.19
CA VAL A 91 3.57 12.13 -4.21
C VAL A 91 4.03 12.96 -5.41
N SER A 92 3.32 14.02 -5.76
CA SER A 92 3.71 14.91 -6.87
C SER A 92 5.03 15.64 -6.65
N ASN A 93 5.46 15.78 -5.39
CA ASN A 93 6.63 16.56 -5.02
C ASN A 93 7.90 15.72 -4.95
N VAL A 94 7.82 14.44 -5.30
CA VAL A 94 8.92 13.49 -5.23
C VAL A 94 9.11 12.77 -6.55
N SER A 95 10.35 12.42 -6.86
CA SER A 95 10.74 11.62 -8.01
C SER A 95 11.56 10.42 -7.55
N LEU A 96 11.50 9.31 -8.28
CA LEU A 96 12.42 8.19 -8.03
C LEU A 96 13.82 8.58 -8.49
N ILE A 97 14.82 8.00 -7.82
CA ILE A 97 16.22 8.13 -8.18
C ILE A 97 16.60 6.95 -9.07
N ASP A 98 17.33 7.23 -10.14
CA ASP A 98 17.93 6.20 -10.97
C ASP A 98 19.07 5.50 -10.20
N PRO A 99 19.07 4.16 -10.09
CA PRO A 99 20.15 3.43 -9.43
C PRO A 99 21.53 3.65 -10.06
N VAL A 100 21.59 3.98 -11.36
CA VAL A 100 22.86 4.17 -12.08
C VAL A 100 23.33 5.62 -11.99
N THR A 101 22.53 6.56 -12.47
CA THR A 101 22.94 7.97 -12.57
C THR A 101 22.76 8.76 -11.28
N ARG A 102 22.03 8.23 -10.29
CA ARG A 102 21.63 8.92 -9.05
C ARG A 102 20.87 10.23 -9.27
N GLN A 103 20.34 10.44 -10.47
CA GLN A 103 19.54 11.62 -10.82
C GLN A 103 18.04 11.36 -10.65
N PRO A 104 17.24 12.41 -10.41
CA PRO A 104 15.79 12.28 -10.37
C PRO A 104 15.24 11.98 -11.77
N VAL A 105 14.48 10.88 -11.88
CA VAL A 105 13.99 10.39 -13.18
C VAL A 105 12.48 10.18 -13.17
N ARG A 106 11.89 10.33 -14.35
CA ARG A 106 10.52 9.87 -14.62
C ARG A 106 10.54 8.38 -14.90
N THR A 107 9.52 7.66 -14.41
CA THR A 107 9.43 6.21 -14.55
C THR A 107 8.13 5.79 -15.23
N ASN A 108 8.19 4.73 -16.03
CA ASN A 108 7.04 4.08 -16.64
C ASN A 108 7.03 2.59 -16.29
N TYR A 109 5.86 1.96 -16.33
CA TYR A 109 5.74 0.50 -16.17
C TYR A 109 5.74 -0.18 -17.54
N ARG A 110 6.56 -1.21 -17.72
CA ARG A 110 6.51 -2.12 -18.88
C ARG A 110 6.31 -3.57 -18.39
N SER A 111 5.60 -4.37 -19.18
CA SER A 111 5.44 -5.80 -18.93
C SER A 111 6.62 -6.56 -19.51
N VAL A 112 7.29 -7.35 -18.69
CA VAL A 112 8.42 -8.21 -19.10
C VAL A 112 8.06 -9.63 -18.73
N VAL A 113 8.30 -10.57 -19.64
CA VAL A 113 8.10 -11.99 -19.35
C VAL A 113 9.30 -12.49 -18.54
N ASN A 114 9.02 -13.07 -17.37
CA ASN A 114 10.06 -13.69 -16.57
C ASN A 114 10.43 -15.04 -17.20
N ALA A 115 11.70 -15.23 -17.57
CA ALA A 115 12.18 -16.43 -18.23
C ALA A 115 12.04 -17.70 -17.35
N VAL A 116 12.07 -17.55 -16.01
CA VAL A 116 12.02 -18.69 -15.08
C VAL A 116 10.58 -19.14 -14.84
N THR A 117 9.66 -18.21 -14.60
CA THR A 117 8.26 -18.52 -14.25
C THR A 117 7.32 -18.53 -15.46
N GLY A 118 7.76 -18.02 -16.62
CA GLY A 118 6.93 -17.80 -17.81
C GLY A 118 5.83 -16.74 -17.62
N LYS A 119 5.76 -16.09 -16.45
CA LYS A 119 4.72 -15.13 -16.12
C LYS A 119 5.13 -13.72 -16.52
N ALA A 120 4.18 -12.93 -17.02
CA ALA A 120 4.37 -11.52 -17.28
C ALA A 120 4.42 -10.73 -15.95
N GLU A 121 5.50 -9.99 -15.74
CA GLU A 121 5.71 -9.14 -14.57
C GLU A 121 5.77 -7.66 -14.97
N ARG A 122 5.14 -6.81 -14.17
CA ARG A 122 5.18 -5.35 -14.37
C ARG A 122 6.36 -4.74 -13.62
N LYS A 123 7.34 -4.30 -14.38
CA LYS A 123 8.58 -3.69 -13.90
C LYS A 123 8.63 -2.20 -14.21
N ARG A 124 9.39 -1.45 -13.40
CA ARG A 124 9.56 0.01 -13.56
C ARG A 124 10.80 0.25 -14.42
N PHE A 125 10.67 1.09 -15.42
CA PHE A 125 11.75 1.54 -16.29
C PHE A 125 11.87 3.05 -16.24
N VAL A 126 13.09 3.53 -16.36
CA VAL A 126 13.35 4.95 -16.61
C VAL A 126 12.81 5.32 -18.00
N VAL A 127 12.16 6.48 -18.10
CA VAL A 127 11.59 6.93 -19.38
C VAL A 127 12.72 7.24 -20.36
N GLY A 128 12.60 6.74 -21.59
CA GLY A 128 13.59 6.95 -22.65
C GLY A 128 14.80 6.03 -22.59
N THR A 129 14.94 5.21 -21.55
CA THR A 129 16.01 4.22 -21.44
C THR A 129 15.46 2.82 -21.16
N GLU A 130 16.35 1.83 -21.12
CA GLU A 130 16.03 0.44 -20.78
C GLU A 130 16.44 0.08 -19.35
N VAL A 131 16.84 1.08 -18.55
CA VAL A 131 17.27 0.88 -17.16
C VAL A 131 16.06 0.53 -16.29
N GLU A 132 16.09 -0.66 -15.68
CA GLU A 132 15.09 -1.12 -14.72
C GLU A 132 15.36 -0.51 -13.32
N ILE A 133 14.30 -0.02 -12.67
CA ILE A 133 14.34 0.36 -11.25
C ILE A 133 13.69 -0.77 -10.45
N PRO A 134 14.49 -1.63 -9.80
CA PRO A 134 13.96 -2.78 -9.07
C PRO A 134 13.07 -2.32 -7.93
N LYS A 135 12.04 -3.11 -7.60
CA LYS A 135 11.25 -2.86 -6.39
C LYS A 135 12.04 -3.31 -5.17
N PRO A 136 12.13 -2.49 -4.11
CA PRO A 136 12.76 -2.90 -2.87
C PRO A 136 12.02 -4.12 -2.32
N LYS A 137 12.78 -5.11 -1.84
CA LYS A 137 12.21 -6.24 -1.12
C LYS A 137 11.60 -5.72 0.16
N ALA A 138 10.36 -6.11 0.46
CA ALA A 138 9.74 -5.74 1.72
C ALA A 138 10.46 -6.45 2.88
N ASP A 139 10.68 -5.74 3.98
CA ASP A 139 11.21 -6.32 5.23
C ASP A 139 10.16 -7.23 5.89
N THR A 140 9.89 -8.38 5.28
CA THR A 140 8.86 -9.32 5.77
C THR A 140 9.24 -9.88 7.14
N ALA A 141 10.54 -9.95 7.47
CA ALA A 141 11.04 -10.49 8.74
C ALA A 141 10.45 -9.80 9.98
N LYS A 142 10.25 -8.48 9.97
CA LYS A 142 9.73 -7.72 11.13
C LYS A 142 8.30 -8.10 11.52
N TYR A 143 7.51 -8.60 10.57
CA TYR A 143 6.09 -8.93 10.75
C TYR A 143 5.80 -10.40 10.51
N LYS A 144 6.84 -11.23 10.36
CA LYS A 144 6.70 -12.68 10.33
C LYS A 144 6.43 -13.14 11.75
N LEU A 145 5.21 -12.87 12.23
CA LEU A 145 4.64 -13.63 13.33
C LEU A 145 4.68 -15.08 12.87
N GLU A 146 5.29 -15.95 13.66
CA GLU A 146 5.13 -17.38 13.44
C GLU A 146 3.63 -17.65 13.53
N ARG A 147 3.01 -17.91 12.38
CA ARG A 147 1.58 -18.20 12.33
C ARG A 147 1.42 -19.57 12.98
N VAL A 148 0.96 -19.57 14.22
CA VAL A 148 0.59 -20.78 14.94
C VAL A 148 -0.85 -21.11 14.55
N ASP A 149 -1.09 -22.36 14.17
CA ASP A 149 -2.43 -22.83 13.84
C ASP A 149 -3.31 -22.78 15.10
N SER A 150 -4.47 -22.15 14.98
CA SER A 150 -5.44 -22.04 16.06
C SER A 150 -6.31 -23.30 16.14
N ALA A 151 -6.96 -23.54 17.28
CA ALA A 151 -7.85 -24.70 17.46
C ALA A 151 -9.03 -24.78 16.46
N LYS A 152 -9.34 -23.67 15.78
CA LYS A 152 -10.39 -23.59 14.75
C LYS A 152 -9.86 -23.73 13.32
N ASP A 153 -8.54 -23.85 13.14
CA ASP A 153 -7.92 -23.98 11.82
C ASP A 153 -7.92 -25.44 11.36
N THR A 154 -8.23 -25.67 10.09
CA THR A 154 -8.18 -27.00 9.48
C THR A 154 -6.74 -27.35 9.12
N PRO A 155 -6.24 -28.55 9.46
CA PRO A 155 -4.89 -28.95 9.11
C PRO A 155 -4.72 -28.98 7.58
N PRO A 156 -3.56 -28.56 7.04
CA PRO A 156 -3.34 -28.47 5.59
C PRO A 156 -3.51 -29.79 4.83
N ALA A 157 -3.31 -30.93 5.49
CA ALA A 157 -3.50 -32.25 4.88
C ALA A 157 -4.97 -32.49 4.52
N LEU A 158 -5.89 -32.28 5.48
CA LEU A 158 -7.33 -32.43 5.27
C LEU A 158 -7.85 -31.39 4.27
N ALA A 159 -7.39 -30.14 4.35
CA ALA A 159 -7.84 -29.08 3.45
C ALA A 159 -7.41 -29.28 1.98
N ARG A 160 -6.33 -30.04 1.73
CA ARG A 160 -5.82 -30.32 0.38
C ARG A 160 -6.35 -31.61 -0.22
N GLU A 161 -7.05 -32.41 0.58
CA GLU A 161 -7.66 -33.65 0.10
C GLU A 161 -8.71 -33.33 -0.96
N VAL A 162 -8.55 -33.89 -2.15
CA VAL A 162 -9.50 -33.70 -3.25
C VAL A 162 -10.62 -34.72 -3.09
N THR A 163 -11.72 -34.29 -2.49
CA THR A 163 -12.88 -35.15 -2.20
C THR A 163 -13.96 -35.10 -3.28
N PHE A 164 -13.96 -34.07 -4.13
CA PHE A 164 -14.95 -33.91 -5.20
C PHE A 164 -14.46 -34.48 -6.53
N THR A 165 -15.25 -35.38 -7.10
CA THR A 165 -15.10 -35.90 -8.47
C THR A 165 -16.31 -35.46 -9.29
N SER A 166 -16.05 -34.87 -10.45
CA SER A 166 -17.11 -34.38 -11.33
C SER A 166 -17.55 -35.49 -12.29
N ASP A 167 -18.81 -35.89 -12.19
CA ASP A 167 -19.43 -36.82 -13.14
C ASP A 167 -20.42 -36.07 -14.05
N ILE A 168 -20.42 -36.38 -15.34
CA ILE A 168 -21.33 -35.75 -16.32
C ILE A 168 -22.76 -36.27 -16.15
N SER A 169 -22.90 -37.53 -15.73
CA SER A 169 -24.20 -38.20 -15.61
C SER A 169 -24.96 -37.83 -14.33
N ILE A 170 -24.28 -37.33 -13.30
CA ILE A 170 -24.84 -37.09 -11.97
C ILE A 170 -24.64 -35.61 -11.64
N PRO A 171 -25.71 -34.87 -11.29
CA PRO A 171 -25.54 -33.49 -10.85
C PRO A 171 -24.69 -33.46 -9.57
N PRO A 172 -23.88 -32.41 -9.35
CA PRO A 172 -22.94 -32.35 -8.23
C PRO A 172 -23.61 -32.23 -6.84
N PHE A 173 -24.94 -32.16 -6.79
CA PHE A 173 -25.72 -32.06 -5.56
C PHE A 173 -26.76 -33.19 -5.50
N PRO A 174 -27.04 -33.74 -4.31
CA PRO A 174 -27.92 -34.90 -4.16
C PRO A 174 -29.41 -34.57 -4.37
N SER A 175 -29.83 -33.30 -4.28
CA SER A 175 -31.24 -32.89 -4.44
C SER A 175 -31.42 -31.76 -5.45
N SER A 176 -32.49 -31.83 -6.24
CA SER A 176 -32.88 -30.75 -7.16
C SER A 176 -33.37 -29.49 -6.44
N SER A 177 -33.89 -29.65 -5.21
CA SER A 177 -34.41 -28.55 -4.37
C SER A 177 -33.33 -27.60 -3.86
N ILE A 178 -32.07 -28.04 -3.78
CA ILE A 178 -30.94 -27.20 -3.33
C ILE A 178 -30.72 -26.00 -4.26
N LEU A 179 -31.08 -26.12 -5.54
CA LEU A 179 -30.94 -25.03 -6.50
C LEU A 179 -31.85 -23.84 -6.16
N ASP A 180 -33.01 -24.10 -5.56
CA ASP A 180 -33.97 -23.06 -5.17
C ASP A 180 -33.55 -22.35 -3.87
N GLU A 181 -32.72 -23.00 -3.04
CA GLU A 181 -32.07 -22.38 -1.88
C GLU A 181 -30.86 -21.54 -2.28
N LEU A 182 -30.01 -22.08 -3.16
CA LEU A 182 -28.81 -21.39 -3.65
C LEU A 182 -29.15 -20.16 -4.50
N ARG A 183 -30.30 -20.20 -5.18
CA ARG A 183 -30.74 -19.13 -6.07
C ARG A 183 -32.24 -18.95 -5.98
N ASN A 184 -32.67 -17.69 -5.84
CA ASN A 184 -34.08 -17.35 -5.97
C ASN A 184 -34.61 -17.77 -7.37
N PRO A 185 -35.53 -18.75 -7.47
CA PRO A 185 -36.01 -19.26 -8.74
C PRO A 185 -36.85 -18.22 -9.51
N TYR A 186 -37.42 -17.23 -8.81
CA TYR A 186 -38.30 -16.19 -9.35
C TYR A 186 -37.61 -14.82 -9.50
N SER A 187 -36.27 -14.76 -9.44
CA SER A 187 -35.56 -13.49 -9.62
C SER A 187 -35.78 -12.92 -11.03
N LYS A 188 -36.12 -11.62 -11.12
CA LYS A 188 -36.21 -10.90 -12.41
C LYS A 188 -34.84 -10.78 -13.11
N PHE A 189 -33.75 -10.92 -12.37
CA PHE A 189 -32.38 -10.93 -12.88
C PHE A 189 -31.88 -12.35 -13.16
N ARG A 190 -32.81 -13.28 -13.46
CA ARG A 190 -32.46 -14.66 -13.75
C ARG A 190 -31.78 -14.82 -15.11
#